data_AF-A0A9W8L8L7-F1
#
_entry.id   AF-A0A9W8L8L7-F1
#
_cell.length_a   1.000
_cell.length_b   1.000
_cell.length_c   1.000
_cell.angle_alpha   90.00
_cell.angle_beta   90.00
_cell.angle_gamma   90.00
#
_symmetry.space_group_name_H-M   'P 1'
#
loop_
_entity.id
_entity.type
_entity.pdbx_description
1 polymer ?
#
loop_
_entity_poly.entity_id
_entity_poly.type
_entity_poly.pdbx_seq_one_letter_code
_entity_poly.pdbx_strand_id
1 'polypeptide(L)' 'PILRRRVEGREDELSEEEVVQILDECMRVLFYCDARSLNKLRRAKVTAQGVEILEPFMLEAN' A
#
# COMPACT_ATOMS: atom_id res chain seq x y z
N PRO A 1 -10.14 4.36 6.75
CA PRO A 1 -9.77 4.94 8.07
C PRO A 1 -8.25 5.10 8.27
N ILE A 2 -7.46 4.05 8.01
CA ILE A 2 -6.00 4.05 8.23
C ILE A 2 -5.29 5.01 7.27
N LEU A 3 -5.55 4.90 5.96
CA LEU A 3 -5.00 5.80 4.94
C LEU A 3 -5.27 7.28 5.26
N ARG A 4 -6.53 7.61 5.53
CA ARG A 4 -6.94 8.99 5.85
C ARG A 4 -6.17 9.55 7.05
N ARG A 5 -6.06 8.79 8.14
CA ARG A 5 -5.33 9.24 9.34
C ARG A 5 -3.84 9.50 9.12
N ARG A 6 -3.21 8.80 8.18
CA ARG A 6 -1.76 8.89 7.92
C ARG A 6 -1.41 9.92 6.84
N VAL A 7 -2.35 10.25 5.95
CA VAL A 7 -2.11 11.09 4.78
C VAL A 7 -2.75 12.49 4.91
N GLU A 8 -3.91 12.59 5.56
CA GLU A 8 -4.68 13.85 5.64
C GLU A 8 -3.85 14.95 6.33
N GLY A 9 -3.57 16.05 5.61
CA GLY A 9 -2.79 17.18 6.10
C GLY A 9 -1.27 17.10 5.89
N ARG A 10 -0.74 15.99 5.36
CA ARG A 10 0.69 15.79 5.04
C ARG A 10 0.90 15.24 3.63
N GLU A 11 0.00 15.57 2.72
CA GLU A 11 -0.06 15.00 1.37
C GLU A 11 1.23 15.24 0.57
N ASP A 12 1.87 16.38 0.77
CA ASP A 12 3.11 16.78 0.08
C ASP A 12 4.41 16.38 0.83
N GLU A 13 4.30 15.85 2.05
CA GLU A 13 5.46 15.52 2.90
C GLU A 13 5.82 14.03 2.90
N LEU A 14 5.02 13.20 2.25
CA LEU A 14 5.17 11.75 2.27
C LEU A 14 6.32 11.30 1.36
N SER A 15 7.28 10.58 1.95
CA SER A 15 8.32 9.90 1.18
C SER A 15 7.78 8.60 0.55
N GLU A 16 8.44 8.13 -0.51
CA GLU A 16 8.05 6.89 -1.18
C GLU A 16 8.02 5.69 -0.23
N GLU A 17 9.03 5.59 0.64
CA GLU A 17 9.16 4.52 1.63
C GLU A 17 8.02 4.55 2.66
N GLU A 18 7.62 5.74 3.11
CA GLU A 18 6.52 5.94 4.05
C GLU A 18 5.18 5.54 3.42
N VAL A 19 4.95 5.91 2.15
CA VAL A 19 3.75 5.51 1.39
C VAL A 19 3.68 4.00 1.24
N VAL A 20 4.79 3.35 0.91
CA VAL A 20 4.88 1.89 0.78
C VAL A 20 4.50 1.20 2.09
N GLN A 21 5.02 1.66 3.22
CA GLN A 21 4.70 1.11 4.54
C GLN A 21 3.22 1.29 4.91
N ILE A 22 2.66 2.48 4.67
CA ILE A 22 1.24 2.76 4.94
C ILE A 22 0.34 1.85 4.10
N LEU A 23 0.66 1.63 2.82
CA LEU A 23 -0.09 0.75 1.93
C LEU A 23 0.00 -0.71 2.40
N ASP A 24 1.17 -1.19 2.79
CA ASP A 24 1.35 -2.55 3.27
C ASP A 24 0.57 -2.79 4.58
N GLU A 25 0.55 -1.81 5.50
CA GLU A 25 -0.26 -1.86 6.72
C GLU A 25 -1.77 -1.94 6.39
N CYS A 26 -2.24 -1.15 5.42
CA CYS A 26 -3.64 -1.16 5.00
C CYS A 26 -4.04 -2.49 4.34
N MET A 27 -3.18 -3.02 3.46
CA MET A 27 -3.44 -4.28 2.77
C MET A 27 -3.43 -5.46 3.73
N ARG A 28 -2.58 -5.45 4.76
CA ARG A 28 -2.60 -6.45 5.83
C ARG A 28 -3.93 -6.46 6.57
N VAL A 29 -4.46 -5.28 6.94
CA VAL A 29 -5.76 -5.20 7.62
C VAL A 29 -6.88 -5.70 6.72
N LEU A 30 -6.85 -5.39 5.42
CA LEU A 30 -7.83 -5.92 4.45
C LEU A 30 -7.76 -7.44 4.37
N PHE A 31 -6.55 -8.01 4.33
CA PHE A 31 -6.37 -9.45 4.28
C PHE A 31 -6.98 -10.18 5.49
N TYR A 32 -6.85 -9.63 6.69
CA TYR A 32 -7.45 -10.22 7.90
C TYR A 32 -8.96 -9.95 8.03
N CYS A 33 -9.45 -8.83 7.49
CA CYS A 33 -10.84 -8.40 7.70
C CYS A 33 -11.81 -8.90 6.63
N ASP A 34 -11.35 -9.14 5.40
CA ASP A 34 -12.20 -9.60 4.28
C ASP A 34 -11.83 -11.04 3.89
N ALA A 35 -12.78 -11.96 4.09
CA ALA A 35 -12.64 -13.38 3.78
C ALA A 35 -12.46 -13.68 2.27
N ARG A 36 -12.64 -12.69 1.39
CA ARG A 36 -12.44 -12.82 -0.06
C ARG A 36 -11.08 -12.30 -0.53
N SER A 37 -10.26 -11.80 0.39
CA SER A 37 -8.93 -11.29 0.08
C SER A 37 -7.97 -12.41 -0.34
N LEU A 38 -7.07 -12.09 -1.26
CA LEU A 38 -5.93 -12.94 -1.60
C LEU A 38 -4.64 -12.27 -1.13
N ASN A 39 -3.73 -13.05 -0.54
CA ASN A 39 -2.41 -12.56 -0.12
C ASN A 39 -1.43 -12.41 -1.30
N LYS A 40 -1.93 -12.11 -2.51
CA LYS A 40 -1.11 -11.92 -3.71
C LYS A 40 -1.44 -10.55 -4.29
N LEU A 41 -0.55 -9.60 -4.06
CA LEU A 41 -0.78 -8.18 -4.35
C LEU A 41 0.25 -7.66 -5.34
N ARG A 42 -0.12 -6.64 -6.10
CA ARG A 42 0.78 -5.88 -6.98
C ARG A 42 0.63 -4.41 -6.66
N ARG A 43 1.74 -3.68 -6.71
CA ARG A 43 1.77 -2.22 -6.56
C ARG A 43 2.13 -1.60 -7.91
N ALA A 44 1.50 -0.49 -8.24
CA ALA A 44 1.84 0.31 -9.41
C ALA A 44 2.24 1.71 -8.93
N LYS A 45 3.38 2.20 -9.42
CA LYS A 45 3.90 3.53 -9.16
C LYS A 45 3.78 4.35 -10.45
N VAL A 46 3.27 5.57 -10.32
CA VAL A 46 3.20 6.52 -11.45
C VAL A 46 4.11 7.68 -11.13
N THR A 47 5.13 7.90 -11.96
CA THR A 47 6.05 9.04 -11.86
C THR A 47 6.05 9.82 -13.16
N ALA A 48 6.74 10.97 -13.19
CA ALA A 48 6.97 11.70 -14.43
C ALA A 48 7.74 10.88 -15.50
N GLN A 49 8.43 9.80 -15.09
CA GLN A 49 9.21 8.93 -15.98
C GLN A 49 8.35 7.82 -16.60
N GLY A 50 7.16 7.55 -16.05
CA GLY A 50 6.24 6.54 -16.56
C GLY A 50 5.48 5.79 -15.47
N VAL A 51 4.90 4.67 -15.86
CA VAL A 51 4.18 3.75 -14.96
C VAL A 51 5.02 2.50 -14.74
N GLU A 52 5.35 2.23 -13.49
CA GLU A 52 6.07 1.02 -13.07
C GLU A 52 5.11 0.11 -12.33
N ILE A 53 4.91 -1.11 -12.83
CA ILE A 53 4.09 -2.13 -12.17
C ILE A 53 5.03 -3.15 -11.57
N LEU A 54 4.99 -3.29 -10.25
CA LEU A 54 5.81 -4.26 -9.54
C LEU A 54 5.23 -5.67 -9.68
N GLU A 55 6.14 -6.65 -9.63
CA GLU A 55 5.80 -8.07 -9.60
C GLU A 55 4.90 -8.43 -8.41
N PRO A 56 4.08 -9.48 -8.52
CA PRO A 56 3.21 -9.90 -7.44
C PRO A 56 4.02 -10.37 -6.24
N PHE A 57 3.76 -9.75 -5.08
CA PHE A 57 4.36 -10.10 -3.81
C PHE A 57 3.29 -10.56 -2.82
N MET A 58 3.73 -11.24 -1.76
CA MET A 58 2.89 -11.65 -0.64
C MET A 58 3.28 -10.83 0.59
N LEU A 59 2.29 -10.47 1.40
CA LEU A 59 2.56 -9.83 2.68
C LEU A 59 2.89 -10.92 3.70
N GLU A 60 3.90 -10.69 4.53
CA GLU A 60 4.16 -11.57 5.66
C GLU A 60 3.02 -11.42 6.69
N ALA A 61 2.35 -12.53 6.95
CA ALA A 61 1.32 -12.66 7.98
C ALA A 61 1.99 -13.25 9.23
N ASN A 62 1.83 -12.58 10.37
CA ASN A 62 2.31 -13.04 11.68
C ASN A 62 1.59 -14.31 12.15
#